data_AF-A0A3C0P2L1-F1
#
_entry.id   AF-A0A3C0P2L1-F1
#
_cell.length_a   1.000
_cell.length_b   1.000
_cell.length_c   1.000
_cell.angle_alpha   90.00
_cell.angle_beta   90.00
_cell.angle_gamma   90.00
#
_symmetry.space_group_name_H-M   'P 1'
#
loop_
_entity.id
_entity.type
_entity.pdbx_description
1 polymer ?
#
loop_
_entity_poly.entity_id
_entity_poly.type
_entity_poly.pdbx_seq_one_letter_code
_entity_poly.pdbx_strand_id
1 'polypeptide(L)'
;MRYPEFLKEKGTIGFIAPSFGCSFEPYITAFDSAQRFFREKGFQMVIGPNCYADAGIGISNTPGLCGKELNEAYLSDESDVLISCGGGELMCEVVPYIDFEKIARTRPKWYMGYSDNTNFTFLSATLADTAAIYGPCVGAFGMIPPHESIEDAFELLEGRKTEIHGYRMWEKESLKSEEDPTAAYNLTEKTVFHYYPESLREKGISVRGRLLGGCLDCLSMLTGTRFDKVPQFADKYKKDGIIWFIESCDLNVMGIRRALWQMKEAGWFENVKGFLIGRPLHFGEDMMG
;
A
#
# COMPACT_ATOMS: atom_id res chain seq x y z
N MET A 1 -14.90 -6.51 10.27
CA MET A 1 -14.15 -5.95 9.14
C MET A 1 -14.65 -6.69 7.92
N ARG A 2 -14.84 -5.96 6.85
CA ARG A 2 -15.40 -6.43 5.59
C ARG A 2 -14.23 -6.81 4.71
N TYR A 3 -14.19 -8.07 4.32
CA TYR A 3 -13.16 -8.60 3.43
C TYR A 3 -13.77 -8.71 2.03
N PRO A 4 -13.19 -8.05 1.02
CA PRO A 4 -13.64 -8.17 -0.36
C PRO A 4 -13.55 -9.61 -0.89
N GLU A 5 -14.32 -9.90 -1.95
CA GLU A 5 -14.13 -11.12 -2.73
C GLU A 5 -12.80 -11.04 -3.50
N PHE A 6 -12.13 -12.18 -3.64
CA PHE A 6 -10.93 -12.29 -4.46
C PHE A 6 -11.21 -12.01 -5.94
N LEU A 7 -10.16 -11.63 -6.67
CA LEU A 7 -10.19 -11.49 -8.12
C LEU A 7 -10.58 -12.83 -8.77
N LYS A 8 -11.66 -12.83 -9.53
CA LYS A 8 -12.19 -14.03 -10.20
C LYS A 8 -11.30 -14.41 -11.38
N GLU A 9 -11.29 -15.69 -11.74
CA GLU A 9 -10.63 -16.14 -12.97
C GLU A 9 -11.18 -15.37 -14.18
N LYS A 10 -10.30 -14.73 -14.96
CA LYS A 10 -10.66 -13.84 -16.09
C LYS A 10 -11.57 -12.67 -15.69
N GLY A 11 -11.53 -12.28 -14.42
CA GLY A 11 -12.21 -11.10 -13.89
C GLY A 11 -11.64 -9.79 -14.43
N THR A 12 -12.14 -8.69 -13.87
CA THR A 12 -11.80 -7.35 -14.35
C THR A 12 -10.99 -6.58 -13.31
N ILE A 13 -9.82 -6.09 -13.70
CA ILE A 13 -8.94 -5.27 -12.87
C ILE A 13 -9.16 -3.80 -13.24
N GLY A 14 -9.52 -2.97 -12.26
CA GLY A 14 -9.56 -1.53 -12.43
C GLY A 14 -8.21 -0.90 -12.06
N PHE A 15 -7.75 0.05 -12.85
CA PHE A 15 -6.58 0.87 -12.54
C PHE A 15 -7.03 2.30 -12.28
N ILE A 16 -6.49 2.92 -11.24
CA ILE A 16 -6.78 4.31 -10.86
C ILE A 16 -5.52 5.00 -10.38
N ALA A 17 -5.48 6.33 -10.46
CA ALA A 17 -4.32 7.12 -10.06
C ALA A 17 -4.74 8.22 -9.07
N PRO A 18 -5.17 7.88 -7.85
CA PRO A 18 -5.49 8.89 -6.85
C PRO A 18 -4.24 9.59 -6.30
N SER A 19 -3.07 8.98 -6.46
CA SER A 19 -1.76 9.65 -6.31
C SER A 19 -1.13 9.78 -7.70
N PHE A 20 0.12 9.39 -7.97
CA PHE A 20 0.72 9.52 -9.31
C PHE A 20 0.07 8.64 -10.37
N GLY A 21 0.03 9.19 -11.60
CA GLY A 21 -0.30 8.49 -12.83
C GLY A 21 0.93 7.91 -13.53
N CYS A 22 0.71 7.19 -14.63
CA CYS A 22 1.73 6.59 -15.49
C CYS A 22 1.91 7.41 -16.77
N SER A 23 2.20 8.71 -16.61
CA SER A 23 2.24 9.70 -17.71
C SER A 23 3.62 9.97 -18.30
N PHE A 24 4.69 9.50 -17.66
CA PHE A 24 6.08 9.69 -18.07
C PHE A 24 6.91 8.42 -17.82
N GLU A 25 8.11 8.35 -18.39
CA GLU A 25 9.02 7.21 -18.17
C GLU A 25 9.64 7.23 -16.75
N PRO A 26 9.94 6.08 -16.15
CA PRO A 26 9.69 4.71 -16.65
C PRO A 26 8.25 4.20 -16.44
N TYR A 27 7.36 5.01 -15.87
CA TYR A 27 6.05 4.58 -15.41
C TYR A 27 5.10 4.20 -16.55
N ILE A 28 5.12 4.94 -17.65
CA ILE A 28 4.26 4.67 -18.81
C ILE A 28 4.61 3.31 -19.45
N THR A 29 5.89 3.04 -19.74
CA THR A 29 6.31 1.74 -20.30
C THR A 29 6.12 0.60 -19.31
N ALA A 30 6.38 0.83 -18.02
CA ALA A 30 6.12 -0.18 -16.99
C ALA A 30 4.63 -0.54 -16.90
N PHE A 31 3.73 0.45 -17.00
CA PHE A 31 2.29 0.21 -16.98
C PHE A 31 1.81 -0.52 -18.25
N ASP A 32 2.31 -0.16 -19.42
CA ASP A 32 2.00 -0.87 -20.67
C ASP A 32 2.47 -2.33 -20.61
N SER A 33 3.65 -2.58 -20.02
CA SER A 33 4.14 -3.93 -19.76
C SER A 33 3.24 -4.70 -18.78
N ALA A 34 2.79 -4.07 -17.69
CA ALA A 34 1.85 -4.66 -16.74
C ALA A 34 0.49 -5.01 -17.40
N GLN A 35 -0.02 -4.16 -18.28
CA GLN A 35 -1.24 -4.45 -19.04
C GLN A 35 -1.09 -5.67 -19.96
N ARG A 36 0.11 -5.91 -20.53
CA ARG A 36 0.38 -7.14 -21.28
C ARG A 36 0.38 -8.36 -20.35
N PHE A 37 1.05 -8.25 -19.19
CA PHE A 37 1.07 -9.32 -18.17
C PHE A 37 -0.34 -9.78 -17.78
N PHE A 38 -1.25 -8.85 -17.46
CA PHE A 38 -2.63 -9.21 -17.09
C PHE A 38 -3.43 -9.78 -18.26
N ARG A 39 -3.26 -9.23 -19.46
CA ARG A 39 -3.96 -9.68 -20.68
C ARG A 39 -3.56 -11.09 -21.09
N GLU A 40 -2.27 -11.42 -21.01
CA GLU A 40 -1.76 -12.76 -21.29
C GLU A 40 -2.31 -13.81 -20.31
N LYS A 41 -2.62 -13.40 -19.08
CA LYS A 41 -3.31 -14.23 -18.08
C LYS A 41 -4.85 -14.23 -18.22
N GLY A 42 -5.39 -13.51 -19.20
CA GLY A 42 -6.81 -13.55 -19.57
C GLY A 42 -7.71 -12.58 -18.80
N PHE A 43 -7.17 -11.60 -18.09
CA PHE A 43 -7.96 -10.61 -17.34
C PHE A 43 -8.45 -9.46 -18.23
N GLN A 44 -9.64 -8.96 -17.90
CA GLN A 44 -10.17 -7.70 -18.43
C GLN A 44 -9.62 -6.53 -17.62
N MET A 45 -9.61 -5.35 -18.21
CA MET A 45 -9.04 -4.15 -17.60
C MET A 45 -9.95 -2.95 -17.80
N VAL A 46 -10.10 -2.13 -16.75
CA VAL A 46 -10.72 -0.81 -16.80
C VAL A 46 -9.65 0.21 -16.42
N ILE A 47 -9.32 1.10 -17.35
CA ILE A 47 -8.30 2.13 -17.14
C ILE A 47 -9.01 3.42 -16.73
N GLY A 48 -8.71 3.91 -15.53
CA GLY A 48 -9.26 5.15 -15.01
C GLY A 48 -8.79 6.40 -15.78
N PRO A 49 -9.58 7.48 -15.77
CA PRO A 49 -9.29 8.70 -16.52
C PRO A 49 -7.98 9.40 -16.10
N ASN A 50 -7.49 9.18 -14.87
CA ASN A 50 -6.25 9.81 -14.40
C ASN A 50 -5.02 8.91 -14.55
N CYS A 51 -5.16 7.67 -15.04
CA CYS A 51 -4.04 6.73 -15.15
C CYS A 51 -2.88 7.25 -16.02
N TYR A 52 -3.15 8.14 -16.97
CA TYR A 52 -2.15 8.79 -17.82
C TYR A 52 -2.11 10.31 -17.62
N ALA A 53 -2.72 10.84 -16.55
CA ALA A 53 -2.74 12.27 -16.27
C ALA A 53 -1.46 12.73 -15.57
N ASP A 54 -1.05 13.96 -15.89
CA ASP A 54 0.07 14.69 -15.29
C ASP A 54 -0.30 16.16 -15.07
N ALA A 55 -1.48 16.39 -14.50
CA ALA A 55 -2.01 17.74 -14.28
C ALA A 55 -1.98 18.16 -12.80
N GLY A 56 -1.59 17.25 -11.90
CA GLY A 56 -1.47 17.50 -10.48
C GLY A 56 -0.05 17.88 -10.06
N ILE A 57 0.12 18.20 -8.78
CA ILE A 57 1.41 18.38 -8.12
C ILE A 57 1.47 17.31 -7.04
N GLY A 58 2.46 16.41 -7.08
CA GLY A 58 2.55 15.32 -6.10
C GLY A 58 1.46 14.23 -6.23
N ILE A 59 0.56 14.36 -7.22
CA ILE A 59 -0.55 13.45 -7.59
C ILE A 59 -0.82 13.60 -9.10
N SER A 60 -1.66 12.73 -9.68
CA SER A 60 -1.92 12.65 -11.14
C SER A 60 -2.74 13.82 -11.69
N ASN A 61 -3.64 14.39 -10.88
CA ASN A 61 -4.59 15.41 -11.30
C ASN A 61 -5.02 16.28 -10.11
N THR A 62 -5.96 17.21 -10.30
CA THR A 62 -6.49 17.99 -9.17
C THR A 62 -7.10 17.07 -8.09
N PRO A 63 -7.00 17.40 -6.79
CA PRO A 63 -7.47 16.50 -5.73
C PRO A 63 -8.93 16.07 -5.86
N GLY A 64 -9.79 16.97 -6.37
CA GLY A 64 -11.20 16.65 -6.63
C GLY A 64 -11.41 15.62 -7.75
N LEU A 65 -10.58 15.64 -8.81
CA LEU A 65 -10.65 14.66 -9.89
C LEU A 65 -10.06 13.30 -9.48
N CYS A 66 -9.00 13.30 -8.68
CA CYS A 66 -8.46 12.08 -8.07
C CYS A 66 -9.48 11.43 -7.13
N GLY A 67 -10.14 12.22 -6.27
CA GLY A 67 -11.18 11.72 -5.36
C GLY A 67 -12.42 11.25 -6.10
N LYS A 68 -12.82 11.95 -7.16
CA LYS A 68 -13.93 11.53 -8.04
C LYS A 68 -13.65 10.17 -8.69
N GLU A 69 -12.48 9.99 -9.32
CA GLU A 69 -12.09 8.72 -9.93
C GLU A 69 -12.12 7.58 -8.92
N LEU A 70 -11.56 7.79 -7.73
CA LEU A 70 -11.54 6.77 -6.68
C LEU A 70 -12.96 6.38 -6.26
N ASN A 71 -13.83 7.36 -6.01
CA ASN A 71 -15.22 7.10 -5.63
C ASN A 71 -15.96 6.33 -6.73
N GLU A 72 -15.87 6.78 -7.98
CA GLU A 72 -16.54 6.16 -9.13
C GLU A 72 -16.06 4.73 -9.34
N ALA A 73 -14.74 4.50 -9.35
CA ALA A 73 -14.15 3.18 -9.54
C ALA A 73 -14.46 2.21 -8.39
N TYR A 74 -14.49 2.69 -7.15
CA TYR A 74 -14.80 1.83 -5.99
C TYR A 74 -16.27 1.46 -5.93
N LEU A 75 -17.17 2.40 -6.27
CA LEU A 75 -18.62 2.19 -6.25
C LEU A 75 -19.15 1.44 -7.47
N SER A 76 -18.41 1.42 -8.58
CA SER A 76 -18.77 0.71 -9.81
C SER A 76 -18.64 -0.81 -9.69
N ASP A 77 -19.49 -1.55 -10.39
CA ASP A 77 -19.40 -3.01 -10.56
C ASP A 77 -18.58 -3.42 -11.80
N GLU A 78 -17.99 -2.47 -12.54
CA GLU A 78 -17.20 -2.78 -13.75
C GLU A 78 -15.88 -3.52 -13.46
N SER A 79 -15.34 -3.37 -12.25
CA SER A 79 -14.10 -4.03 -11.81
C SER A 79 -14.29 -4.84 -10.54
N ASP A 80 -13.64 -6.00 -10.48
CA ASP A 80 -13.63 -6.87 -9.31
C ASP A 80 -12.69 -6.35 -8.23
N VAL A 81 -11.56 -5.75 -8.62
CA VAL A 81 -10.52 -5.19 -7.75
C VAL A 81 -9.95 -3.90 -8.35
N LEU A 82 -9.25 -3.09 -7.53
CA LEU A 82 -8.53 -1.90 -7.94
C LEU A 82 -7.04 -2.02 -7.62
N ILE A 83 -6.18 -1.57 -8.54
CA ILE A 83 -4.74 -1.42 -8.33
C ILE A 83 -4.34 0.03 -8.65
N SER A 84 -3.59 0.68 -7.76
CA SER A 84 -3.13 2.05 -7.97
C SER A 84 -2.00 2.12 -9.01
N CYS A 85 -1.98 3.19 -9.80
CA CYS A 85 -0.93 3.47 -10.78
C CYS A 85 0.45 3.67 -10.14
N GLY A 86 0.53 4.55 -9.14
CA GLY A 86 1.76 4.88 -8.44
C GLY A 86 1.52 5.26 -6.98
N GLY A 87 2.61 5.41 -6.23
CA GLY A 87 2.63 6.20 -4.99
C GLY A 87 2.54 7.69 -5.32
N GLY A 88 3.11 8.54 -4.48
CA GLY A 88 3.22 9.98 -4.72
C GLY A 88 3.43 10.73 -3.42
N GLU A 89 2.91 11.95 -3.32
CA GLU A 89 3.26 12.88 -2.24
C GLU A 89 2.03 13.48 -1.54
N LEU A 90 0.97 13.77 -2.31
CA LEU A 90 -0.12 14.65 -1.85
C LEU A 90 -1.51 13.98 -1.92
N MET A 91 -1.61 12.65 -1.86
CA MET A 91 -2.92 11.99 -1.75
C MET A 91 -3.66 12.40 -0.46
N CYS A 92 -2.97 12.93 0.56
CA CYS A 92 -3.59 13.56 1.71
C CYS A 92 -4.56 14.71 1.34
N GLU A 93 -4.32 15.42 0.23
CA GLU A 93 -5.24 16.44 -0.31
C GLU A 93 -6.45 15.84 -1.02
N VAL A 94 -6.36 14.58 -1.45
CA VAL A 94 -7.44 13.83 -2.09
C VAL A 94 -8.41 13.26 -1.06
N VAL A 95 -7.93 12.89 0.14
CA VAL A 95 -8.72 12.30 1.22
C VAL A 95 -10.04 13.05 1.52
N PRO A 96 -10.07 14.40 1.59
CA PRO A 96 -11.31 15.16 1.76
C PRO A 96 -12.42 14.93 0.71
N TYR A 97 -12.05 14.44 -0.48
CA TYR A 97 -12.98 14.18 -1.59
C TYR A 97 -13.41 12.71 -1.68
N ILE A 98 -12.85 11.82 -0.83
CA ILE A 98 -13.21 10.41 -0.78
C ILE A 98 -14.45 10.21 0.10
N ASP A 99 -15.47 9.55 -0.46
CA ASP A 99 -16.74 9.28 0.22
C ASP A 99 -16.67 7.95 0.98
N PHE A 100 -15.95 7.96 2.11
CA PHE A 100 -15.80 6.77 2.95
C PHE A 100 -17.14 6.24 3.48
N GLU A 101 -18.17 7.08 3.63
CA GLU A 101 -19.50 6.64 4.05
C GLU A 101 -20.20 5.79 2.98
N LYS A 102 -20.12 6.19 1.70
CA LYS A 102 -20.62 5.35 0.60
C LYS A 102 -19.79 4.08 0.45
N ILE A 103 -18.47 4.17 0.56
CA ILE A 103 -17.57 3.00 0.53
C ILE A 103 -17.91 2.01 1.66
N ALA A 104 -18.27 2.51 2.85
CA ALA A 104 -18.71 1.68 3.97
C ALA A 104 -20.03 0.93 3.72
N ARG A 105 -20.83 1.35 2.72
CA ARG A 105 -22.17 0.80 2.40
C ARG A 105 -22.25 0.04 1.07
N THR A 106 -21.29 0.22 0.17
CA THR A 106 -21.22 -0.49 -1.13
C THR A 106 -20.68 -1.91 -0.98
N ARG A 107 -20.56 -2.72 -2.04
CA ARG A 107 -19.84 -4.01 -2.00
C ARG A 107 -18.34 -3.78 -1.67
N PRO A 108 -17.73 -4.50 -0.72
CA PRO A 108 -16.31 -4.29 -0.43
C PRO A 108 -15.47 -4.75 -1.63
N LYS A 109 -14.48 -3.95 -2.01
CA LYS A 109 -13.58 -4.17 -3.15
C LYS A 109 -12.12 -4.12 -2.71
N TRP A 110 -11.29 -5.05 -3.18
CA TRP A 110 -9.86 -4.98 -2.91
C TRP A 110 -9.27 -3.75 -3.60
N TYR A 111 -8.50 -2.98 -2.85
CA TYR A 111 -7.64 -1.93 -3.36
C TYR A 111 -6.21 -2.30 -3.01
N MET A 112 -5.32 -2.32 -4.00
CA MET A 112 -3.90 -2.57 -3.81
C MET A 112 -3.07 -1.33 -4.17
N GLY A 113 -2.18 -0.94 -3.25
CA GLY A 113 -1.18 0.10 -3.43
C GLY A 113 -0.31 0.27 -2.19
N TYR A 114 0.85 0.90 -2.33
CA TYR A 114 1.77 1.20 -1.23
C TYR A 114 2.20 2.68 -1.24
N SER A 115 3.03 3.08 -0.27
CA SER A 115 3.50 4.45 -0.08
C SER A 115 2.33 5.41 0.18
N ASP A 116 2.17 6.47 -0.60
CA ASP A 116 1.12 7.49 -0.46
C ASP A 116 -0.31 6.93 -0.51
N ASN A 117 -0.48 5.76 -1.13
CA ASN A 117 -1.72 4.98 -1.09
C ASN A 117 -2.12 4.53 0.33
N THR A 118 -1.25 4.67 1.33
CA THR A 118 -1.60 4.56 2.76
C THR A 118 -2.82 5.42 3.09
N ASN A 119 -2.95 6.60 2.48
CA ASN A 119 -4.11 7.47 2.62
C ASN A 119 -5.44 6.76 2.32
N PHE A 120 -5.47 5.77 1.42
CA PHE A 120 -6.67 4.96 1.19
C PHE A 120 -6.61 3.59 1.85
N THR A 121 -5.50 2.85 1.76
CA THR A 121 -5.41 1.49 2.31
C THR A 121 -5.63 1.47 3.83
N PHE A 122 -5.15 2.50 4.54
CA PHE A 122 -5.37 2.65 5.97
C PHE A 122 -6.77 3.18 6.31
N LEU A 123 -7.23 4.24 5.62
CA LEU A 123 -8.52 4.87 5.92
C LEU A 123 -9.72 4.02 5.49
N SER A 124 -9.59 3.19 4.45
CA SER A 124 -10.62 2.20 4.11
C SER A 124 -10.87 1.22 5.27
N ALA A 125 -9.83 0.82 5.99
CA ALA A 125 -9.97 -0.01 7.19
C ALA A 125 -10.58 0.77 8.35
N THR A 126 -10.04 1.95 8.68
CA THR A 126 -10.42 2.67 9.91
C THR A 126 -11.73 3.45 9.79
N LEU A 127 -12.09 3.92 8.59
CA LEU A 127 -13.31 4.70 8.34
C LEU A 127 -14.43 3.87 7.70
N ALA A 128 -14.10 2.93 6.80
CA ALA A 128 -15.11 2.13 6.08
C ALA A 128 -15.22 0.68 6.55
N ASP A 129 -14.42 0.27 7.55
CA ASP A 129 -14.32 -1.08 8.07
C ASP A 129 -14.00 -2.14 7.00
N THR A 130 -13.34 -1.75 5.91
CA THR A 130 -13.06 -2.60 4.75
C THR A 130 -11.56 -2.84 4.59
N ALA A 131 -11.17 -4.09 4.41
CA ALA A 131 -9.77 -4.44 4.20
C ALA A 131 -9.27 -3.98 2.82
N ALA A 132 -8.02 -3.52 2.78
CA ALA A 132 -7.27 -3.21 1.58
C ALA A 132 -5.90 -3.92 1.65
N ILE A 133 -5.17 -3.93 0.53
CA ILE A 133 -3.86 -4.58 0.42
C ILE A 133 -2.79 -3.50 0.31
N TYR A 134 -1.89 -3.46 1.29
CA TYR A 134 -0.65 -2.70 1.16
C TYR A 134 0.34 -3.51 0.32
N GLY A 135 0.51 -3.13 -0.94
CA GLY A 135 1.20 -3.96 -1.94
C GLY A 135 1.61 -3.17 -3.17
N PRO A 136 2.25 -3.83 -4.16
CA PRO A 136 2.83 -3.16 -5.32
C PRO A 136 1.79 -2.35 -6.11
N CYS A 137 2.21 -1.17 -6.58
CA CYS A 137 1.47 -0.43 -7.61
C CYS A 137 1.61 -1.12 -8.97
N VAL A 138 0.71 -0.80 -9.91
CA VAL A 138 0.53 -1.56 -11.15
C VAL A 138 1.80 -1.71 -11.98
N GLY A 139 2.66 -0.69 -12.01
CA GLY A 139 3.90 -0.72 -12.80
C GLY A 139 4.89 -1.80 -12.39
N ALA A 140 4.79 -2.35 -11.16
CA ALA A 140 5.64 -3.44 -10.71
C ALA A 140 5.29 -4.79 -11.38
N PHE A 141 4.04 -4.98 -11.81
CA PHE A 141 3.61 -6.17 -12.56
C PHE A 141 4.14 -6.19 -14.01
N GLY A 142 4.72 -5.08 -14.47
CA GLY A 142 5.38 -4.97 -15.78
C GLY A 142 6.84 -5.42 -15.81
N MET A 143 7.38 -5.88 -14.68
CA MET A 143 8.75 -6.32 -14.49
C MET A 143 9.10 -7.58 -15.32
N ILE A 144 10.29 -7.61 -15.91
CA ILE A 144 10.76 -8.74 -16.74
C ILE A 144 12.19 -9.15 -16.35
N PRO A 145 12.41 -10.42 -15.91
CA PRO A 145 11.38 -11.38 -15.48
C PRO A 145 10.65 -10.91 -14.21
N PRO A 146 9.41 -11.37 -13.95
CA PRO A 146 8.73 -11.07 -12.70
C PRO A 146 9.49 -11.68 -11.51
N HIS A 147 9.52 -10.95 -10.39
CA HIS A 147 10.05 -11.46 -9.13
C HIS A 147 8.98 -12.22 -8.34
N GLU A 148 9.38 -13.21 -7.53
CA GLU A 148 8.47 -14.03 -6.69
C GLU A 148 7.53 -13.18 -5.80
N SER A 149 7.98 -12.02 -5.35
CA SER A 149 7.13 -11.12 -4.55
C SER A 149 5.99 -10.45 -5.32
N ILE A 150 6.18 -10.23 -6.63
CA ILE A 150 5.15 -9.68 -7.50
C ILE A 150 4.12 -10.75 -7.83
N GLU A 151 4.58 -11.98 -8.06
CA GLU A 151 3.72 -13.15 -8.23
C GLU A 151 2.90 -13.42 -6.96
N ASP A 152 3.52 -13.39 -5.78
CA ASP A 152 2.85 -13.54 -4.49
C ASP A 152 1.74 -12.50 -4.26
N ALA A 153 2.00 -11.23 -4.61
CA ALA A 153 1.00 -10.17 -4.51
C ALA A 153 -0.18 -10.43 -5.45
N PHE A 154 0.09 -10.93 -6.66
CA PHE A 154 -0.95 -11.30 -7.61
C PHE A 154 -1.79 -12.49 -7.12
N GLU A 155 -1.13 -13.54 -6.63
CA GLU A 155 -1.78 -14.72 -6.08
C GLU A 155 -2.61 -14.43 -4.83
N LEU A 156 -2.20 -13.43 -4.04
CA LEU A 156 -2.99 -12.91 -2.92
C LEU A 156 -4.28 -12.24 -3.40
N LEU A 157 -4.22 -11.42 -4.47
CA LEU A 157 -5.41 -10.81 -5.07
C LEU A 157 -6.39 -11.85 -5.60
N GLU A 158 -5.87 -12.92 -6.21
CA GLU A 158 -6.67 -14.05 -6.73
C GLU A 158 -7.13 -15.02 -5.63
N GLY A 159 -6.66 -14.85 -4.39
CA GLY A 159 -6.96 -15.76 -3.29
C GLY A 159 -6.31 -17.14 -3.42
N ARG A 160 -5.37 -17.31 -4.34
CA ARG A 160 -4.56 -18.53 -4.46
C ARG A 160 -3.54 -18.64 -3.34
N LYS A 161 -3.11 -17.51 -2.78
CA LYS A 161 -2.18 -17.44 -1.66
C LYS A 161 -2.79 -16.66 -0.50
N THR A 162 -2.80 -17.27 0.69
CA THR A 162 -3.29 -16.66 1.93
C THR A 162 -2.22 -16.57 3.02
N GLU A 163 -0.99 -16.97 2.68
CA GLU A 163 0.18 -16.94 3.55
C GLU A 163 1.37 -16.40 2.75
N ILE A 164 2.07 -15.40 3.30
CA ILE A 164 3.21 -14.76 2.65
C ILE A 164 4.44 -14.96 3.53
N HIS A 165 5.58 -15.26 2.91
CA HIS A 165 6.85 -15.47 3.58
C HIS A 165 7.85 -14.38 3.21
N GLY A 166 8.89 -14.23 4.02
CA GLY A 166 9.99 -13.33 3.70
C GLY A 166 10.89 -13.87 2.59
N TYR A 167 11.39 -12.97 1.74
CA TYR A 167 12.29 -13.29 0.63
C TYR A 167 13.76 -13.30 1.07
N ARG A 168 14.57 -14.13 0.43
CA ARG A 168 15.99 -14.36 0.82
C ARG A 168 16.88 -13.13 0.62
N MET A 169 16.64 -12.39 -0.45
CA MET A 169 17.40 -11.21 -0.84
C MET A 169 16.46 -10.01 -1.00
N TRP A 170 17.02 -8.82 -1.05
CA TRP A 170 16.30 -7.59 -1.35
C TRP A 170 17.15 -6.65 -2.20
N GLU A 171 16.49 -5.73 -2.89
CA GLU A 171 17.10 -4.71 -3.74
C GLU A 171 17.44 -3.47 -2.91
N LYS A 172 18.72 -3.07 -2.93
CA LYS A 172 19.16 -1.81 -2.32
C LYS A 172 19.13 -0.63 -3.28
N GLU A 173 19.51 -0.88 -4.53
CA GLU A 173 19.60 0.12 -5.58
C GLU A 173 18.94 -0.43 -6.84
N SER A 174 17.89 0.26 -7.30
CA SER A 174 17.12 -0.20 -8.45
C SER A 174 17.85 0.06 -9.76
N LEU A 175 17.80 -0.91 -10.67
CA LEU A 175 18.25 -0.75 -12.06
C LEU A 175 17.16 -0.17 -12.97
N LYS A 176 15.93 -0.03 -12.46
CA LYS A 176 14.82 0.53 -13.23
C LYS A 176 15.07 2.00 -13.53
N SER A 177 15.10 2.35 -14.80
CA SER A 177 15.30 3.71 -15.30
C SER A 177 14.48 3.96 -16.56
N GLU A 178 14.55 5.16 -17.13
CA GLU A 178 13.92 5.44 -18.43
C GLU A 178 14.48 4.53 -19.55
N GLU A 179 15.74 4.13 -19.47
CA GLU A 179 16.40 3.22 -20.42
C GLU A 179 16.05 1.74 -20.21
N ASP A 180 15.75 1.33 -18.98
CA ASP A 180 15.27 -0.02 -18.64
C ASP A 180 14.03 0.04 -17.71
N PRO A 181 12.86 0.43 -18.25
CA PRO A 181 11.65 0.66 -17.46
C PRO A 181 11.03 -0.63 -16.90
N THR A 182 11.46 -1.79 -17.39
CA THR A 182 10.96 -3.11 -16.99
C THR A 182 11.99 -3.95 -16.22
N ALA A 183 13.12 -3.35 -15.84
CA ALA A 183 14.20 -4.04 -15.13
C ALA A 183 13.67 -4.88 -13.95
N ALA A 184 14.16 -6.12 -13.86
CA ALA A 184 13.96 -6.94 -12.66
C ALA A 184 14.70 -6.36 -11.45
N TYR A 185 14.27 -6.77 -10.26
CA TYR A 185 14.94 -6.36 -9.02
C TYR A 185 16.43 -6.73 -9.03
N ASN A 186 17.26 -5.76 -8.69
CA ASN A 186 18.70 -5.90 -8.49
C ASN A 186 18.99 -6.41 -7.07
N LEU A 187 18.83 -7.73 -6.89
CA LEU A 187 18.93 -8.39 -5.59
C LEU A 187 20.38 -8.45 -5.07
N THR A 188 20.84 -7.38 -4.43
CA THR A 188 22.22 -7.21 -3.95
C THR A 188 22.40 -7.59 -2.48
N GLU A 189 21.35 -7.51 -1.67
CA GLU A 189 21.46 -7.62 -0.21
C GLU A 189 20.72 -8.83 0.35
N LYS A 190 21.25 -9.43 1.42
CA LYS A 190 20.57 -10.53 2.13
C LYS A 190 19.51 -9.97 3.08
N THR A 191 18.36 -10.64 3.15
CA THR A 191 17.35 -10.33 4.17
C THR A 191 17.83 -10.80 5.54
N VAL A 192 17.82 -9.89 6.50
CA VAL A 192 18.10 -10.17 7.91
C VAL A 192 16.91 -9.69 8.74
N PHE A 193 16.35 -10.59 9.56
CA PHE A 193 15.29 -10.23 10.50
C PHE A 193 15.89 -9.74 11.81
N HIS A 194 15.47 -8.55 12.22
CA HIS A 194 15.80 -7.97 13.52
C HIS A 194 14.63 -8.20 14.49
N TYR A 195 14.95 -8.57 15.73
CA TYR A 195 13.98 -8.88 16.77
C TYR A 195 14.18 -7.96 17.95
N TYR A 196 13.08 -7.45 18.52
CA TYR A 196 13.11 -6.65 19.73
C TYR A 196 12.07 -7.13 20.75
N PRO A 197 12.48 -7.49 21.99
CA PRO A 197 13.86 -7.63 22.44
C PRO A 197 14.59 -8.78 21.72
N GLU A 198 15.93 -8.73 21.67
CA GLU A 198 16.77 -9.68 20.91
C GLU A 198 16.55 -11.15 21.30
N SER A 199 16.20 -11.40 22.57
CA SER A 199 15.88 -12.75 23.08
C SER A 199 14.73 -13.46 22.36
N LEU A 200 13.89 -12.75 21.60
CA LEU A 200 12.85 -13.35 20.77
C LEU A 200 13.41 -14.12 19.57
N ARG A 201 14.64 -13.81 19.12
CA ARG A 201 15.27 -14.48 17.98
C ARG A 201 15.47 -15.97 18.23
N GLU A 202 15.87 -16.34 19.46
CA GLU A 202 16.11 -17.74 19.84
C GLU A 202 14.82 -18.49 20.18
N LYS A 203 13.88 -17.80 20.83
CA LYS A 203 12.62 -18.41 21.30
C LYS A 203 11.59 -18.60 20.19
N GLY A 204 11.74 -17.86 19.08
CA GLY A 204 10.69 -17.68 18.10
C GLY A 204 9.61 -16.73 18.59
N ILE A 205 8.88 -16.13 17.65
CA ILE A 205 7.75 -15.24 17.93
C ILE A 205 6.52 -15.73 17.17
N SER A 206 5.38 -15.79 17.86
CA SER A 206 4.08 -16.01 17.24
C SER A 206 3.10 -14.98 17.82
N VAL A 207 2.53 -14.15 16.95
CA VAL A 207 1.57 -13.11 17.31
C VAL A 207 0.35 -13.26 16.40
N ARG A 208 -0.84 -13.09 16.97
CA ARG A 208 -2.10 -13.04 16.24
C ARG A 208 -2.85 -11.77 16.60
N GLY A 209 -3.37 -11.11 15.57
CA GLY A 209 -4.14 -9.89 15.67
C GLY A 209 -4.51 -9.40 14.28
N ARG A 210 -5.14 -8.23 14.19
CA ARG A 210 -5.44 -7.59 12.92
C ARG A 210 -4.24 -6.79 12.45
N LEU A 211 -3.84 -6.99 11.21
CA LEU A 211 -2.80 -6.21 10.58
C LEU A 211 -3.33 -4.81 10.23
N LEU A 212 -2.66 -3.75 10.66
CA LEU A 212 -3.01 -2.36 10.37
C LEU A 212 -1.73 -1.52 10.26
N GLY A 213 -1.67 -0.57 9.34
CA GLY A 213 -0.52 0.31 9.17
C GLY A 213 -0.27 0.70 7.70
N GLY A 214 0.99 0.88 7.32
CA GLY A 214 1.41 1.43 6.03
C GLY A 214 2.68 2.27 6.13
N CYS A 215 2.81 3.26 5.24
CA CYS A 215 3.89 4.23 5.24
C CYS A 215 3.78 5.19 6.44
N LEU A 216 4.79 5.22 7.30
CA LEU A 216 4.85 6.03 8.52
C LEU A 216 4.72 7.52 8.23
N ASP A 217 5.29 7.97 7.12
CA ASP A 217 5.24 9.34 6.64
C ASP A 217 3.77 9.78 6.50
N CYS A 218 2.95 8.96 5.83
CA CYS A 218 1.52 9.17 5.68
C CYS A 218 0.73 9.00 6.98
N LEU A 219 1.01 7.95 7.75
CA LEU A 219 0.34 7.67 9.03
C LEU A 219 0.52 8.84 10.02
N SER A 220 1.71 9.41 10.08
CA SER A 220 2.01 10.56 10.95
C SER A 220 1.19 11.80 10.58
N MET A 221 1.00 12.06 9.28
CA MET A 221 0.17 13.16 8.79
C MET A 221 -1.32 12.97 9.08
N LEU A 222 -1.81 11.73 9.10
CA LEU A 222 -3.21 11.42 9.44
C LEU A 222 -3.49 11.56 10.94
N THR A 223 -2.47 11.41 11.79
CA THR A 223 -2.59 11.42 13.25
C THR A 223 -3.10 12.77 13.76
N GLY A 224 -4.20 12.75 14.53
CA GLY A 224 -4.83 13.95 15.09
C GLY A 224 -5.68 14.76 14.11
N THR A 225 -5.83 14.31 12.86
CA THR A 225 -6.73 14.95 11.90
C THR A 225 -8.20 14.56 12.14
N ARG A 226 -9.14 15.20 11.42
CA ARG A 226 -10.57 14.79 11.46
C ARG A 226 -10.81 13.34 10.97
N PHE A 227 -9.86 12.78 10.23
CA PHE A 227 -9.89 11.41 9.71
C PHE A 227 -9.30 10.39 10.71
N ASP A 228 -8.67 10.86 11.78
CA ASP A 228 -8.15 9.97 12.82
C ASP A 228 -9.31 9.35 13.61
N LYS A 229 -9.58 8.08 13.33
CA LYS A 229 -10.52 7.21 14.06
C LYS A 229 -9.85 5.95 14.59
N VAL A 230 -8.52 5.99 14.76
CA VAL A 230 -7.74 4.83 15.15
C VAL A 230 -8.13 4.32 16.55
N PRO A 231 -8.30 5.16 17.59
CA PRO A 231 -8.74 4.68 18.90
C PRO A 231 -10.10 3.95 18.85
N GLN A 232 -11.05 4.45 18.06
CA GLN A 232 -12.37 3.83 17.90
C GLN A 232 -12.26 2.48 17.18
N PHE A 233 -11.44 2.40 16.14
CA PHE A 233 -11.18 1.15 15.43
C PHE A 233 -10.46 0.12 16.32
N ALA A 234 -9.46 0.55 17.08
CA ALA A 234 -8.72 -0.30 18.02
C ALA A 234 -9.62 -0.84 19.14
N ASP A 235 -10.51 -0.01 19.70
CA ASP A 235 -11.48 -0.47 20.71
C ASP A 235 -12.51 -1.46 20.11
N LYS A 236 -13.02 -1.19 18.91
CA LYS A 236 -13.92 -2.09 18.18
C LYS A 236 -13.32 -3.50 18.02
N TYR A 237 -12.01 -3.59 17.80
CA TYR A 237 -11.28 -4.85 17.61
C TYR A 237 -10.38 -5.28 18.77
N LYS A 238 -10.58 -4.75 19.98
CA LYS A 238 -9.71 -5.02 21.14
C LYS A 238 -9.55 -6.50 21.49
N LYS A 239 -10.55 -7.34 21.18
CA LYS A 239 -10.49 -8.80 21.39
C LYS A 239 -9.42 -9.45 20.51
N ASP A 240 -9.27 -9.00 19.27
CA ASP A 240 -8.25 -9.47 18.34
C ASP A 240 -6.91 -8.79 18.65
N GLY A 241 -6.97 -7.48 18.94
CA GLY A 241 -5.80 -6.60 19.04
C GLY A 241 -5.17 -6.29 17.69
N ILE A 242 -4.23 -5.36 17.67
CA ILE A 242 -3.62 -4.83 16.44
C ILE A 242 -2.16 -5.25 16.34
N ILE A 243 -1.76 -5.78 15.18
CA ILE A 243 -0.36 -5.90 14.77
C ILE A 243 -0.08 -4.74 13.83
N TRP A 244 0.81 -3.85 14.24
CA TRP A 244 1.17 -2.69 13.44
C TRP A 244 2.24 -3.07 12.42
N PHE A 245 1.99 -2.85 11.14
CA PHE A 245 3.04 -2.91 10.12
C PHE A 245 3.41 -1.52 9.66
N ILE A 246 4.68 -1.15 9.77
CA ILE A 246 5.12 0.23 9.51
C ILE A 246 6.41 0.18 8.72
N GLU A 247 6.47 0.95 7.64
CA GLU A 247 7.69 1.21 6.87
C GLU A 247 7.78 2.72 6.59
N SER A 248 8.94 3.23 6.18
CA SER A 248 9.13 4.67 5.96
C SER A 248 10.07 4.91 4.80
N CYS A 249 9.73 5.89 3.96
CA CYS A 249 10.52 6.30 2.81
C CYS A 249 11.32 7.57 3.06
N ASP A 250 10.74 8.64 3.62
CA ASP A 250 11.42 9.95 3.70
C ASP A 250 11.84 10.32 5.11
N LEU A 251 11.19 9.76 6.14
CA LEU A 251 11.58 10.03 7.51
C LEU A 251 12.94 9.40 7.83
N ASN A 252 13.88 10.26 8.20
CA ASN A 252 15.10 9.85 8.88
C ASN A 252 14.81 9.32 10.31
N VAL A 253 15.79 8.72 10.98
CA VAL A 253 15.63 8.11 12.33
C VAL A 253 14.96 9.02 13.37
N MET A 254 15.25 10.33 13.33
CA MET A 254 14.65 11.29 14.25
C MET A 254 13.21 11.61 13.86
N GLY A 255 12.93 11.69 12.56
CA GLY A 255 11.58 11.77 12.00
C GLY A 255 10.72 10.58 12.42
N ILE A 256 11.22 9.37 12.20
CA ILE A 256 10.58 8.11 12.61
C ILE A 256 10.25 8.14 14.10
N ARG A 257 11.22 8.51 14.95
CA ARG A 257 11.01 8.59 16.40
C ARG A 257 9.93 9.59 16.80
N ARG A 258 9.89 10.77 16.17
CA ARG A 258 8.85 11.78 16.45
C ARG A 258 7.47 11.34 15.97
N ALA A 259 7.38 10.72 14.79
CA ALA A 259 6.14 10.17 14.26
C ALA A 259 5.56 9.09 15.20
N LEU A 260 6.38 8.13 15.62
CA LEU A 260 5.97 7.08 16.56
C LEU A 260 5.55 7.67 17.92
N TRP A 261 6.25 8.71 18.40
CA TRP A 261 5.85 9.40 19.62
C TRP A 261 4.47 10.05 19.46
N GLN A 262 4.24 10.81 18.38
CA GLN A 262 2.95 11.47 18.12
C GLN A 262 1.79 10.45 18.01
N MET A 263 1.98 9.36 17.27
CA MET A 263 0.99 8.28 17.16
C MET A 263 0.67 7.65 18.52
N LYS A 264 1.70 7.44 19.36
CA LYS A 264 1.50 6.95 20.72
C LYS A 264 0.67 7.91 21.56
N GLU A 265 0.99 9.20 21.55
CA GLU A 265 0.25 10.22 22.31
C GLU A 265 -1.19 10.41 21.80
N ALA A 266 -1.44 10.11 20.53
CA ALA A 266 -2.79 10.06 19.96
C ALA A 266 -3.56 8.76 20.30
N GLY A 267 -2.97 7.83 21.05
CA GLY A 267 -3.59 6.58 21.47
C GLY A 267 -3.64 5.49 20.39
N TRP A 268 -2.83 5.58 19.33
CA TRP A 268 -2.87 4.62 18.22
C TRP A 268 -2.41 3.21 18.61
N PHE A 269 -1.55 3.10 19.63
CA PHE A 269 -0.98 1.82 20.05
C PHE A 269 -1.77 1.13 21.17
N GLU A 270 -2.97 1.61 21.48
CA GLU A 270 -3.88 0.88 22.37
C GLU A 270 -4.24 -0.50 21.76
N ASN A 271 -4.30 -1.53 22.61
CA ASN A 271 -4.55 -2.93 22.22
C ASN A 271 -3.52 -3.54 21.22
N VAL A 272 -2.31 -2.98 21.14
CA VAL A 272 -1.23 -3.53 20.31
C VAL A 272 -0.80 -4.93 20.76
N LYS A 273 -0.54 -5.81 19.80
CA LYS A 273 -0.03 -7.19 19.98
C LYS A 273 1.41 -7.35 19.49
N GLY A 274 1.87 -6.50 18.59
CA GLY A 274 3.23 -6.51 18.06
C GLY A 274 3.43 -5.51 16.94
N PHE A 275 4.68 -5.39 16.49
CA PHE A 275 5.10 -4.53 15.40
C PHE A 275 5.87 -5.35 14.36
N LEU A 276 5.55 -5.13 13.09
CA LEU A 276 6.28 -5.60 11.93
C LEU A 276 6.86 -4.37 11.23
N ILE A 277 8.15 -4.14 11.36
CA ILE A 277 8.81 -2.96 10.80
C ILE A 277 9.43 -3.33 9.46
N GLY A 278 8.94 -2.73 8.38
CA GLY A 278 9.56 -2.83 7.06
C GLY A 278 10.90 -2.11 7.04
N ARG A 279 11.77 -2.49 6.10
CA ARG A 279 13.07 -1.82 5.94
C ARG A 279 12.82 -0.37 5.50
N PRO A 280 13.31 0.64 6.25
CA PRO A 280 13.19 2.02 5.82
C PRO A 280 14.16 2.31 4.67
N LEU A 281 13.83 3.28 3.82
CA LEU A 281 14.75 3.75 2.78
C LEU A 281 16.02 4.35 3.42
N HIS A 282 15.84 5.19 4.43
CA HIS A 282 16.91 5.72 5.26
C HIS A 282 17.38 4.67 6.28
N PHE A 283 18.37 3.86 5.89
CA PHE A 283 18.97 2.83 6.75
C PHE A 283 20.50 2.96 6.81
N GLY A 284 21.08 2.73 7.99
CA GLY A 284 22.54 2.72 8.18
C GLY A 284 23.20 4.09 8.02
N GLU A 285 22.44 5.17 8.10
CA GLU A 285 22.94 6.55 8.04
C GLU A 285 23.52 6.98 9.38
N ASP A 286 24.73 7.55 9.37
CA ASP A 286 25.31 8.20 10.53
C ASP A 286 24.53 9.49 10.83
N MET A 287 23.91 9.56 12.01
CA MET A 287 23.21 10.77 12.46
C MET A 287 23.50 11.05 13.92
N MET A 288 24.14 12.20 14.17
CA MET A 288 24.54 12.69 15.49
C MET A 288 25.04 11.59 16.45
N GLY A 289 26.20 11.01 16.13
CA GLY A 289 26.93 10.08 17.00
C GLY A 289 26.67 8.63 16.67
#